data_AF-A0A7W3SUV0-F1
#
_entry.id   AF-A0A7W3SUV0-F1
#
_cell.length_a   1.000
_cell.length_b   1.000
_cell.length_c   1.000
_cell.angle_alpha   90.00
_cell.angle_beta   90.00
_cell.angle_gamma   90.00
#
_symmetry.space_group_name_H-M   'P 1'
#
loop_
_entity.id
_entity.type
_entity.pdbx_description
1 polymer ?
#
loop_
_entity_poly.entity_id
_entity_poly.type
_entity_poly.pdbx_seq_one_letter_code
_entity_poly.pdbx_strand_id
1 'polypeptide(L)'
;MNLLTPGVMQGLIGASGHMKTAGVSMGVYEIAKNKNDELTMNRAIGYTTDSLKSAAKSSAEAGKALKEAQIEANRKAKAEQEAALEESRRQKAAELKAESQARGDSSSADTIEISAEGRAVFNVEARSEIDVPVVAHTEKVVSEPKVYSPQGDIKIVPSEPNISISV
;
A
#
# COMPACT_ATOMS: atom_id res chain seq x y z
N MET A 1 8.96 10.06 13.61
CA MET A 1 9.82 9.20 14.45
C MET A 1 11.28 9.52 14.25
N ASN A 2 12.09 9.42 15.31
CA ASN A 2 13.53 9.66 15.21
C ASN A 2 14.26 8.41 14.69
N LEU A 3 15.03 8.57 13.61
CA LEU A 3 15.83 7.49 12.99
C LEU A 3 17.24 7.39 13.60
N LEU A 4 17.68 8.43 14.32
CA LEU A 4 18.94 8.42 15.08
C LEU A 4 18.72 7.70 16.41
N THR A 5 18.59 6.37 16.33
CA THR A 5 18.52 5.54 17.53
C THR A 5 19.89 5.47 18.22
N PRO A 6 19.94 5.10 19.51
CA PRO A 6 21.20 4.95 20.24
C PRO A 6 22.20 4.02 19.52
N GLY A 7 21.72 2.94 18.89
CA GLY A 7 22.56 2.01 18.13
C GLY A 7 23.17 2.64 16.88
N VAL A 8 22.41 3.45 16.13
CA VAL A 8 22.92 4.22 14.98
C VAL A 8 24.00 5.20 15.44
N MET A 9 23.72 5.96 16.50
CA MET A 9 24.68 6.94 17.04
C MET A 9 25.96 6.26 17.52
N GLN A 10 25.85 5.16 18.26
CA GLN A 10 27.00 4.42 18.78
C GLN A 10 27.89 3.90 17.65
N GLY A 11 27.30 3.30 16.61
CA GLY A 11 28.09 2.81 15.48
C GLY A 11 28.76 3.94 14.69
N LEU A 12 28.09 5.09 14.51
CA LEU A 12 28.68 6.26 13.86
C LEU A 12 29.82 6.86 14.69
N ILE A 13 29.64 7.01 16.01
CA ILE A 13 30.67 7.51 16.92
C ILE A 13 31.88 6.55 16.92
N GLY A 14 31.63 5.24 17.02
CA GLY A 14 32.68 4.22 16.96
C GLY A 14 33.46 4.27 15.65
N ALA A 15 32.75 4.33 14.51
CA ALA A 15 33.38 4.46 13.20
C ALA A 15 34.26 5.73 13.11
N SER A 16 33.73 6.86 13.57
CA SER A 16 34.46 8.13 13.56
C SER A 16 35.72 8.09 14.44
N GLY A 17 35.64 7.44 15.61
CA GLY A 17 36.77 7.28 16.53
C GLY A 17 37.88 6.43 15.90
N HIS A 18 37.51 5.29 15.34
CA HIS A 18 38.47 4.40 14.66
C HIS A 18 39.09 5.05 13.42
N MET A 19 38.34 5.83 12.65
CA MET A 19 38.90 6.59 11.52
C MET A 19 39.91 7.65 11.98
N LYS A 20 39.67 8.32 13.10
CA LYS A 20 40.66 9.26 13.69
C LYS A 20 41.94 8.53 14.08
N THR A 21 41.83 7.37 14.74
CA THR A 21 43.00 6.55 15.09
C THR A 21 43.78 6.11 13.85
N ALA A 22 43.09 5.69 12.79
CA ALA A 22 43.71 5.35 11.51
C ALA A 22 44.45 6.55 10.88
N GLY A 23 43.89 7.76 11.00
CA GLY A 23 44.54 8.98 10.55
C GLY A 23 45.81 9.31 11.34
N VAL A 24 45.78 9.11 12.67
CA VAL A 24 46.96 9.30 13.54
C VAL A 24 48.07 8.32 13.16
N SER A 25 47.74 7.03 12.96
CA SER A 25 48.74 6.03 12.56
C SER A 25 49.31 6.32 11.16
N MET A 26 48.49 6.80 10.21
CA MET A 26 49.00 7.27 8.92
C MET A 26 49.93 8.49 9.05
N GLY A 27 49.67 9.41 9.98
CA GLY A 27 50.59 10.50 10.28
C GLY A 27 51.95 9.99 10.78
N VAL A 28 51.96 8.97 11.64
CA VAL A 28 53.19 8.32 12.09
C VAL A 28 53.92 7.63 10.93
N TYR A 29 53.18 6.99 10.03
CA TYR A 29 53.74 6.39 8.81
C TYR A 29 54.49 7.42 7.96
N GLU A 30 53.90 8.59 7.71
CA GLU A 30 54.55 9.65 6.92
C GLU A 30 55.84 10.16 7.60
N ILE A 31 55.82 10.32 8.93
CA ILE A 31 57.02 10.71 9.68
C ILE A 31 58.11 9.63 9.58
N ALA A 32 57.75 8.35 9.70
CA ALA A 32 58.69 7.24 9.61
C ALA A 32 59.27 7.09 8.20
N LYS A 33 58.43 7.28 7.17
CA LYS A 33 58.83 7.28 5.76
C LYS A 33 59.88 8.35 5.47
N ASN A 34 59.69 9.57 5.99
CA ASN A 34 60.68 10.64 5.83
C ASN A 34 62.03 10.33 6.50
N LYS A 35 62.03 9.45 7.50
CA LYS A 35 63.24 8.98 8.22
C LYS A 35 63.79 7.67 7.67
N ASN A 36 63.16 7.06 6.66
CA ASN A 36 63.44 5.70 6.17
C ASN A 36 63.42 4.63 7.29
N ASP A 37 62.56 4.79 8.29
CA ASP A 37 62.38 3.81 9.37
C ASP A 37 61.27 2.80 8.99
N GLU A 38 61.68 1.74 8.28
CA GLU A 38 60.77 0.71 7.77
C GLU A 38 60.03 -0.07 8.88
N LEU A 39 60.66 -0.25 10.04
CA LEU A 39 60.03 -0.97 11.16
C LEU A 39 58.84 -0.18 11.71
N THR A 40 59.00 1.13 11.89
CA THR A 40 57.92 2.01 12.33
C THR A 40 56.84 2.16 11.26
N MET A 41 57.22 2.21 9.98
CA MET A 41 56.26 2.23 8.86
C MET A 41 55.34 1.01 8.88
N ASN A 42 55.90 -0.20 8.98
CA ASN A 42 55.13 -1.44 8.97
C ASN A 42 54.19 -1.54 10.17
N ARG A 43 54.65 -1.14 11.36
CA ARG A 43 53.80 -1.08 12.56
C ARG A 43 52.65 -0.08 12.39
N ALA A 44 52.95 1.11 11.87
CA ALA A 44 51.94 2.14 11.63
C ALA A 44 50.85 1.68 10.66
N ILE A 45 51.22 1.01 9.56
CA ILE A 45 50.27 0.42 8.61
C ILE A 45 49.42 -0.66 9.29
N GLY A 46 50.01 -1.51 10.14
CA GLY A 46 49.27 -2.51 10.92
C GLY A 46 48.17 -1.87 11.76
N TYR A 47 48.51 -0.84 12.54
CA TYR A 47 47.54 -0.11 13.34
C TYR A 47 46.47 0.61 12.52
N THR A 48 46.85 1.19 11.36
CA THR A 48 45.89 1.78 10.42
C THR A 48 44.90 0.72 9.95
N THR A 49 45.38 -0.45 9.55
CA THR A 49 44.55 -1.54 9.03
C THR A 49 43.56 -2.05 10.08
N ASP A 50 44.02 -2.27 11.31
CA ASP A 50 43.15 -2.72 12.40
C ASP A 50 42.10 -1.67 12.77
N SER A 51 42.50 -0.40 12.78
CA SER A 51 41.59 0.73 13.02
C SER A 51 40.55 0.84 11.91
N LEU A 52 40.94 0.74 10.64
CA LEU A 52 39.99 0.76 9.52
C LEU A 52 39.03 -0.42 9.55
N LYS A 53 39.49 -1.62 9.90
CA LYS A 53 38.62 -2.81 10.07
C LYS A 53 37.59 -2.58 11.17
N SER A 54 38.01 -1.99 12.28
CA SER A 54 37.10 -1.64 13.38
C SER A 54 36.10 -0.55 12.97
N ALA A 55 36.55 0.48 12.25
CA ALA A 55 35.68 1.53 11.70
C ALA A 55 34.61 0.96 10.76
N ALA A 56 35.01 0.06 9.85
CA ALA A 56 34.11 -0.60 8.92
C ALA A 56 33.05 -1.43 9.66
N LYS A 57 33.46 -2.14 10.73
CA LYS A 57 32.53 -2.91 11.57
C LYS A 57 31.50 -2.00 12.24
N SER A 58 31.93 -0.91 12.89
CA SER A 58 31.03 0.04 13.55
C SER A 58 30.09 0.74 12.55
N SER A 59 30.58 1.06 11.35
CA SER A 59 29.75 1.62 10.27
C SER A 59 28.68 0.62 9.81
N ALA A 60 29.04 -0.66 9.67
CA ALA A 60 28.09 -1.71 9.32
C ALA A 60 27.03 -1.92 10.41
N GLU A 61 27.40 -1.86 11.68
CA GLU A 61 26.47 -1.92 12.82
C GLU A 61 25.51 -0.71 12.81
N ALA A 62 26.02 0.51 12.59
CA ALA A 62 25.17 1.69 12.43
C ALA A 62 24.19 1.54 11.26
N GLY A 63 24.65 1.03 10.12
CA GLY A 63 23.81 0.79 8.94
C GLY A 63 22.70 -0.23 9.18
N LYS A 64 22.97 -1.29 9.95
CA LYS A 64 21.95 -2.27 10.37
C LYS A 64 20.91 -1.63 11.29
N ALA A 65 21.36 -0.95 12.33
CA ALA A 65 20.48 -0.27 13.28
C ALA A 65 19.59 0.79 12.59
N LEU A 66 20.11 1.48 11.57
CA LEU A 66 19.36 2.46 10.81
C LEU A 66 18.26 1.81 9.97
N LYS A 67 18.56 0.70 9.31
CA LYS A 67 17.56 -0.06 8.52
C LYS A 67 16.43 -0.56 9.42
N GLU A 68 16.76 -1.09 10.59
CA GLU A 68 15.78 -1.53 11.59
C GLU A 68 14.91 -0.36 12.06
N ALA A 69 15.52 0.78 12.40
CA ALA A 69 14.80 1.98 12.80
C ALA A 69 13.85 2.51 11.71
N GLN A 70 14.26 2.44 10.44
CA GLN A 70 13.40 2.81 9.30
C GLN A 70 12.22 1.87 9.14
N ILE A 71 12.44 0.56 9.23
CA ILE A 71 11.36 -0.43 9.16
C ILE A 71 10.36 -0.22 10.30
N GLU A 72 10.84 0.01 11.52
CA GLU A 72 9.97 0.24 12.67
C GLU A 72 9.18 1.55 12.52
N ALA A 73 9.84 2.63 12.05
CA ALA A 73 9.18 3.90 11.79
C ALA A 73 8.08 3.77 10.73
N ASN A 74 8.35 3.03 9.64
CA ASN A 74 7.35 2.77 8.61
C ASN A 74 6.19 1.92 9.13
N ARG A 75 6.46 0.90 9.95
CA ARG A 75 5.43 0.05 10.55
C ARG A 75 4.50 0.86 11.45
N LYS A 76 5.06 1.70 12.32
CA LYS A 76 4.28 2.55 13.22
C LYS A 76 3.52 3.63 12.45
N ALA A 77 4.12 4.24 11.42
CA ALA A 77 3.41 5.21 10.57
C ALA A 77 2.21 4.57 9.84
N LYS A 78 2.36 3.33 9.34
CA LYS A 78 1.24 2.60 8.75
C LYS A 78 0.15 2.26 9.77
N ALA A 79 0.54 1.83 10.97
CA ALA A 79 -0.41 1.53 12.04
C ALA A 79 -1.18 2.79 12.50
N GLU A 80 -0.50 3.93 12.61
CA GLU A 80 -1.13 5.23 12.92
C GLU A 80 -2.10 5.65 11.80
N GLN A 81 -1.72 5.46 10.54
CA GLN A 81 -2.58 5.74 9.39
C GLN A 81 -3.82 4.84 9.35
N GLU A 82 -3.65 3.54 9.63
CA GLU A 82 -4.76 2.59 9.69
C GLU A 82 -5.71 2.88 10.85
N ALA A 83 -5.17 3.21 12.03
CA ALA A 83 -5.96 3.62 13.18
C ALA A 83 -6.79 4.88 12.87
N ALA A 84 -6.18 5.90 12.24
CA ALA A 84 -6.88 7.11 11.83
C ALA A 84 -8.00 6.83 10.79
N LEU A 85 -7.76 5.91 9.85
CA LEU A 85 -8.77 5.48 8.90
C LEU A 85 -9.91 4.71 9.55
N GLU A 86 -9.61 3.85 10.51
CA GLU A 86 -10.62 3.09 11.25
C GLU A 86 -11.48 4.02 12.11
N GLU A 87 -10.87 4.98 12.80
CA GLU A 87 -11.59 6.02 13.55
C GLU A 87 -12.50 6.82 12.63
N SER A 88 -12.01 7.26 11.46
CA SER A 88 -12.83 7.96 10.47
C SER A 88 -14.00 7.11 9.96
N ARG A 89 -13.78 5.81 9.71
CA ARG A 89 -14.85 4.89 9.32
C ARG A 89 -15.90 4.72 10.41
N ARG A 90 -15.47 4.56 11.67
CA ARG A 90 -16.37 4.45 12.82
C ARG A 90 -17.20 5.72 13.00
N GLN A 91 -16.59 6.89 12.87
CA GLN A 91 -17.29 8.17 12.95
C GLN A 91 -18.33 8.32 11.84
N LYS A 92 -17.98 8.03 10.57
CA LYS A 92 -18.95 8.06 9.46
C LYS A 92 -20.10 7.08 9.65
N ALA A 93 -19.82 5.87 10.15
CA ALA A 93 -20.86 4.89 10.42
C ALA A 93 -21.79 5.31 11.57
N ALA A 94 -21.25 5.97 12.59
CA ALA A 94 -22.04 6.54 13.68
C ALA A 94 -22.91 7.71 13.19
N GLU A 95 -22.36 8.58 12.34
CA GLU A 95 -23.08 9.71 11.73
C GLU A 95 -24.23 9.21 10.83
N LEU A 96 -23.97 8.23 9.96
CA LEU A 96 -25.01 7.58 9.14
C LEU A 96 -26.10 6.95 10.01
N LYS A 97 -25.75 6.26 11.10
CA LYS A 97 -26.75 5.69 12.02
C LYS A 97 -27.57 6.77 12.72
N ALA A 98 -26.93 7.85 13.17
CA ALA A 98 -27.62 8.99 13.79
C ALA A 98 -28.53 9.69 12.79
N GLU A 99 -28.10 9.87 11.54
CA GLU A 99 -28.92 10.46 10.47
C GLU A 99 -30.11 9.56 10.12
N SER A 100 -29.91 8.25 10.01
CA SER A 100 -31.01 7.29 9.78
C SER A 100 -32.01 7.27 10.94
N GLN A 101 -31.54 7.35 12.19
CA GLN A 101 -32.44 7.46 13.35
C GLN A 101 -33.15 8.83 13.41
N ALA A 102 -32.47 9.92 13.06
CA ALA A 102 -33.05 11.26 13.05
C ALA A 102 -34.06 11.45 11.91
N ARG A 103 -33.85 10.78 10.77
CA ARG A 103 -34.82 10.74 9.66
C ARG A 103 -36.04 9.88 9.97
N GLY A 104 -36.00 9.07 11.04
CA GLY A 104 -37.08 8.19 11.47
C GLY A 104 -37.41 7.10 10.44
N ASP A 105 -38.07 6.03 10.88
CA ASP A 105 -38.68 5.01 10.01
C ASP A 105 -39.83 5.55 9.12
N SER A 106 -39.82 6.84 8.77
CA SER A 106 -40.65 7.40 7.71
C SER A 106 -39.87 7.40 6.41
N SER A 107 -39.41 6.22 5.95
CA SER A 107 -39.46 6.03 4.51
C SER A 107 -40.95 6.07 4.18
N SER A 108 -41.40 7.18 3.59
CA SER A 108 -42.71 7.21 2.94
C SER A 108 -42.62 6.19 1.81
N ALA A 109 -42.87 4.92 2.12
CA ALA A 109 -43.11 3.93 1.10
C ALA A 109 -44.31 4.45 0.31
N ASP A 110 -44.09 4.79 -0.96
CA ASP A 110 -45.17 5.18 -1.86
C ASP A 110 -46.21 4.06 -1.82
N THR A 111 -47.33 4.34 -1.17
CA THR A 111 -48.41 3.37 -1.04
C THR A 111 -49.23 3.50 -2.31
N ILE A 112 -48.99 2.60 -3.26
CA ILE A 112 -49.76 2.53 -4.50
C ILE A 112 -51.11 1.89 -4.16
N GLU A 113 -52.18 2.69 -4.15
CA GLU A 113 -53.54 2.19 -4.02
C GLU A 113 -54.03 1.64 -5.37
N ILE A 114 -54.24 0.33 -5.45
CA ILE A 114 -54.82 -0.31 -6.63
C ILE A 114 -56.32 -0.01 -6.65
N SER A 115 -56.81 0.58 -7.75
CA SER A 115 -58.24 0.84 -7.95
C SER A 115 -59.07 -0.45 -7.85
N ALA A 116 -60.34 -0.33 -7.48
CA ALA A 116 -61.23 -1.49 -7.31
C ALA A 116 -61.33 -2.35 -8.59
N GLU A 117 -61.25 -1.72 -9.76
CA GLU A 117 -61.24 -2.37 -11.07
C GLU A 117 -59.95 -3.17 -11.31
N GLY A 118 -58.79 -2.65 -10.91
CA GLY A 118 -57.50 -3.34 -11.03
C GLY A 118 -57.37 -4.59 -10.14
N ARG A 119 -58.04 -4.60 -8.98
CA ARG A 119 -58.10 -5.79 -8.11
C ARG A 119 -58.92 -6.93 -8.69
N ALA A 120 -59.95 -6.62 -9.49
CA ALA A 120 -60.77 -7.63 -10.14
C ALA A 120 -60.01 -8.39 -11.23
N VAL A 121 -59.07 -7.73 -11.92
CA VAL A 121 -58.20 -8.35 -12.92
C VAL A 121 -57.13 -9.26 -12.28
N PHE A 122 -56.69 -8.91 -11.07
CA PHE A 122 -55.62 -9.64 -10.37
C PHE A 122 -56.06 -10.99 -9.77
N ASN A 123 -57.37 -11.28 -9.73
CA ASN A 123 -57.93 -12.47 -9.10
C ASN A 123 -58.31 -13.61 -10.07
N VAL A 124 -57.84 -13.60 -11.32
CA VAL A 124 -58.29 -14.61 -12.31
C VAL A 124 -57.34 -15.79 -12.53
N GLU A 125 -56.11 -15.82 -12.00
CA GLU A 125 -55.22 -16.96 -12.27
C GLU A 125 -54.66 -17.62 -11.01
N ALA A 126 -55.56 -18.14 -10.18
CA ALA A 126 -55.28 -19.40 -9.51
C ALA A 126 -55.64 -20.55 -10.47
N ARG A 127 -54.61 -21.05 -11.18
CA ARG A 127 -54.54 -22.34 -11.88
C ARG A 127 -55.34 -22.49 -13.18
N SER A 128 -54.63 -22.34 -14.29
CA SER A 128 -54.69 -23.34 -15.37
C SER A 128 -53.41 -23.28 -16.21
N GLU A 129 -52.70 -24.41 -16.26
CA GLU A 129 -51.73 -24.73 -17.30
C GLU A 129 -52.42 -24.53 -18.65
N ILE A 130 -51.97 -23.55 -19.44
CA ILE A 130 -52.32 -23.45 -20.86
C ILE A 130 -51.02 -23.21 -21.62
N ASP A 131 -50.54 -24.30 -22.21
CA ASP A 131 -49.48 -24.36 -23.20
C ASP A 131 -49.97 -23.70 -24.50
N VAL A 132 -49.60 -22.44 -24.73
CA VAL A 132 -49.74 -21.78 -26.04
C VAL A 132 -48.54 -20.88 -26.27
N PRO A 133 -47.86 -20.97 -27.43
CA PRO A 133 -46.61 -20.25 -27.65
C PRO A 133 -46.87 -18.75 -27.74
N VAL A 134 -46.40 -18.00 -26.75
CA VAL A 134 -46.27 -16.54 -26.83
C VAL A 134 -45.16 -16.27 -27.84
N VAL A 135 -45.56 -15.81 -29.03
CA VAL A 135 -44.64 -15.17 -29.98
C VAL A 135 -44.11 -13.93 -29.30
N ALA A 136 -42.93 -14.07 -28.72
CA ALA A 136 -42.18 -12.96 -28.17
C ALA A 136 -41.75 -12.06 -29.33
N HIS A 137 -42.41 -10.92 -29.51
CA HIS A 137 -41.79 -9.78 -30.19
C HIS A 137 -40.62 -9.31 -29.31
N THR A 138 -39.50 -10.00 -29.48
CA THR A 138 -38.21 -9.59 -28.98
C THR A 138 -37.69 -8.49 -29.92
N GLU A 139 -38.10 -7.25 -29.69
CA GLU A 139 -37.24 -6.15 -30.11
C GLU A 139 -36.03 -6.13 -29.17
N LYS A 140 -35.08 -7.01 -29.47
CA LYS A 140 -33.71 -6.96 -28.97
C LYS A 140 -33.13 -5.64 -29.48
N VAL A 141 -33.22 -4.57 -28.69
CA VAL A 141 -32.35 -3.41 -28.90
C VAL A 141 -30.95 -3.86 -28.52
N VAL A 142 -30.22 -4.36 -29.52
CA VAL A 142 -28.79 -4.65 -29.41
C VAL A 142 -28.09 -3.30 -29.39
N SER A 143 -27.97 -2.69 -28.22
CA SER A 143 -27.11 -1.54 -28.05
C SER A 143 -25.67 -2.04 -27.89
N GLU A 144 -24.85 -1.86 -28.92
CA GLU A 144 -23.43 -2.21 -28.87
C GLU A 144 -22.71 -1.35 -27.81
N PRO A 145 -21.89 -1.96 -26.92
CA PRO A 145 -21.16 -1.20 -25.90
C PRO A 145 -20.08 -0.34 -26.57
N LYS A 146 -20.17 0.99 -26.39
CA LYS A 146 -19.18 1.95 -26.89
C LYS A 146 -18.05 2.10 -25.86
N VAL A 147 -16.82 1.91 -26.29
CA VAL A 147 -15.62 2.17 -25.47
C VAL A 147 -14.92 3.43 -25.99
N TYR A 148 -14.64 4.37 -25.09
CA TYR A 148 -13.98 5.64 -25.39
C TYR A 148 -12.47 5.52 -25.17
N SER A 149 -11.68 5.96 -26.15
CA SER A 149 -10.23 6.10 -25.96
C SER A 149 -9.90 7.40 -25.21
N PRO A 150 -8.72 7.51 -24.57
CA PRO A 150 -8.29 8.74 -23.88
C PRO A 150 -8.19 9.97 -24.81
N GLN A 151 -8.23 9.79 -26.13
CA GLN A 151 -8.21 10.87 -27.13
C GLN A 151 -9.59 11.22 -27.68
N GLY A 152 -10.66 10.59 -27.18
CA GLY A 152 -12.05 10.92 -27.53
C GLY A 152 -12.63 10.12 -28.70
N ASP A 153 -11.88 9.18 -29.27
CA ASP A 153 -12.35 8.35 -30.39
C ASP A 153 -13.22 7.17 -29.91
N ILE A 154 -14.32 6.92 -30.64
CA ILE A 154 -15.24 5.81 -30.41
C ILE A 154 -14.80 4.62 -31.25
N LYS A 155 -14.49 3.48 -30.60
CA LYS A 155 -14.25 2.21 -31.29
C LYS A 155 -15.40 1.24 -31.02
N ILE A 156 -15.99 0.71 -32.10
CA ILE A 156 -17.01 -0.34 -32.06
C ILE A 156 -16.27 -1.68 -32.08
N VAL A 157 -16.52 -2.53 -31.08
CA VAL A 157 -15.96 -3.89 -31.03
C VAL A 157 -17.10 -4.87 -31.30
N PRO A 158 -16.99 -5.75 -32.31
CA PRO A 158 -18.00 -6.77 -32.55
C PRO A 158 -18.03 -7.78 -31.39
N SER A 159 -19.23 -8.00 -30.86
CA SER A 159 -19.49 -8.88 -29.73
C SER A 159 -19.69 -10.32 -30.18
N GLU A 160 -18.62 -11.13 -30.25
CA GLU A 160 -18.70 -12.59 -30.07
C GLU A 160 -17.40 -13.16 -29.46
N PRO A 161 -17.43 -13.77 -28.26
CA PRO A 161 -16.39 -14.69 -27.84
C PRO A 161 -16.76 -16.13 -28.26
N ASN A 162 -16.09 -16.66 -29.28
CA ASN A 162 -16.09 -18.10 -29.58
C ASN A 162 -15.25 -18.82 -28.50
N ILE A 163 -15.91 -19.41 -27.50
CA ILE A 163 -15.26 -20.27 -26.51
C ILE A 163 -15.40 -21.72 -26.97
N SER A 164 -14.36 -22.25 -27.62
CA SER A 164 -14.26 -23.68 -27.92
C SER A 164 -13.74 -24.42 -26.68
N ILE A 165 -14.56 -25.28 -26.09
CA ILE A 165 -14.14 -26.21 -25.03
C ILE A 165 -13.93 -27.57 -25.71
N SER A 166 -12.69 -28.04 -25.79
CA SER A 166 -12.39 -29.43 -26.16
C SER A 166 -12.54 -30.35 -24.94
N VAL A 167 -13.27 -31.44 -25.11
CA VAL A 167 -13.38 -32.58 -24.18
C VAL A 167 -12.32 -33.62 -24.53
#